data_AF-A0A5J6MTU1-F1
#
_entry.id   AF-A0A5J6MTU1-F1
#
_cell.length_a   1.000
_cell.length_b   1.000
_cell.length_c   1.000
_cell.angle_alpha   90.00
_cell.angle_beta   90.00
_cell.angle_gamma   90.00
#
_symmetry.space_group_name_H-M   'P 1'
#
loop_
_entity.id
_entity.type
_entity.pdbx_description
1 polymer ?
#
loop_
_entity_poly.entity_id
_entity_poly.type
_entity_poly.pdbx_seq_one_letter_code
_entity_poly.pdbx_strand_id
1 'polypeptide(L)'
;MDDQRARRLLERERRRAERLKALAEGPPSPCIGVCRIDDRSGWCIGCFRNIDEIREWMIMPPAERHRLLEELKQRRASQSPAAAHGAGSHPGAAPAVKPDEKQK
;
A
#
# COMPACT_ATOMS: atom_id res chain seq x y z
N MET A 1 -16.32 15.09 -33.55
CA MET A 1 -15.30 15.39 -32.51
C MET A 1 -15.90 15.31 -31.11
N ASP A 2 -17.14 15.73 -30.89
CA ASP A 2 -17.84 15.66 -29.59
C ASP A 2 -18.01 14.23 -29.05
N ASP A 3 -18.27 13.26 -29.93
CA ASP A 3 -18.37 11.84 -29.56
C ASP A 3 -17.05 11.26 -29.00
N GLN A 4 -15.89 11.62 -29.57
CA GLN A 4 -14.59 11.18 -29.03
C GLN A 4 -14.31 11.78 -27.65
N ARG A 5 -14.73 13.02 -27.41
CA ARG A 5 -14.60 13.67 -26.10
C ARG A 5 -15.50 12.98 -25.06
N ALA A 6 -16.75 12.67 -25.43
CA ALA A 6 -17.67 11.94 -24.56
C ALA A 6 -17.11 10.55 -24.19
N ARG A 7 -16.60 9.79 -25.17
CA ARG A 7 -15.95 8.48 -24.91
C ARG A 7 -14.79 8.57 -23.93
N ARG A 8 -13.92 9.58 -24.08
CA ARG A 8 -12.78 9.80 -23.16
C ARG A 8 -13.23 10.14 -21.73
N LEU A 9 -14.35 10.86 -21.57
CA LEU A 9 -14.89 11.18 -20.24
C LEU A 9 -15.44 9.93 -19.57
N LEU A 10 -16.25 9.14 -20.27
CA LEU A 10 -16.81 7.89 -19.76
C LEU A 10 -15.71 6.90 -19.33
N GLU A 11 -14.62 6.79 -20.08
CA GLU A 11 -13.51 5.93 -19.70
C GLU A 11 -12.84 6.39 -18.39
N ARG A 12 -12.65 7.70 -18.21
CA ARG A 12 -12.07 8.27 -16.99
C ARG A 12 -12.98 8.05 -15.78
N GLU A 13 -14.28 8.23 -15.95
CA GLU A 13 -15.28 7.98 -14.90
C GLU A 13 -15.29 6.51 -14.48
N ARG A 14 -15.28 5.58 -15.45
CA ARG A 14 -15.18 4.15 -15.18
C ARG A 14 -13.93 3.81 -14.38
N ARG A 15 -12.75 4.27 -14.82
CA ARG A 15 -11.47 4.04 -14.09
C ARG A 15 -11.51 4.59 -12.67
N ARG A 16 -12.12 5.76 -12.45
CA ARG A 16 -12.28 6.36 -11.11
C ARG A 16 -13.22 5.52 -10.24
N ALA A 17 -14.35 5.07 -10.79
CA ALA A 17 -15.31 4.22 -10.08
C ALA A 17 -14.70 2.87 -9.68
N GLU A 18 -13.97 2.23 -10.59
CA GLU A 18 -13.22 0.99 -10.32
C GLU A 18 -12.22 1.17 -9.17
N ARG A 19 -11.44 2.26 -9.19
CA ARG A 19 -10.49 2.55 -8.10
C ARG A 19 -11.18 2.82 -6.76
N LEU A 20 -12.29 3.55 -6.76
CA LEU A 20 -13.08 3.81 -5.55
C LEU A 20 -13.65 2.51 -4.98
N LYS A 21 -14.17 1.63 -5.84
CA LYS A 21 -14.66 0.29 -5.45
C LYS A 21 -13.53 -0.55 -4.83
N ALA A 22 -12.39 -0.65 -5.50
CA ALA A 22 -11.23 -1.39 -4.98
C ALA A 22 -10.66 -0.82 -3.67
N LEU A 23 -10.83 0.49 -3.42
CA LEU A 23 -10.49 1.08 -2.12
C LEU A 23 -11.50 0.69 -1.04
N ALA A 24 -12.80 0.73 -1.36
CA ALA A 24 -13.89 0.46 -0.43
C ALA A 24 -14.01 -1.03 -0.01
N GLU A 25 -13.60 -1.97 -0.87
CA GLU A 25 -13.60 -3.41 -0.56
C GLU A 25 -12.47 -3.83 0.40
N GLY A 26 -11.46 -2.97 0.60
CA GLY A 26 -10.34 -3.23 1.48
C GLY A 26 -10.55 -2.72 2.91
N PRO A 27 -9.67 -3.13 3.84
CA PRO A 27 -9.69 -2.59 5.18
C PRO A 27 -9.22 -1.13 5.17
N PRO A 28 -9.62 -0.32 6.17
CA PRO A 28 -9.15 1.06 6.27
C PRO A 28 -7.63 1.11 6.49
N SER A 29 -7.04 2.23 6.06
CA SER A 29 -5.60 2.48 6.26
C SER A 29 -5.25 2.53 7.75
N PRO A 30 -4.13 1.90 8.18
CA PRO A 30 -3.67 1.96 9.56
C PRO A 30 -2.95 3.28 9.88
N CYS A 31 -2.99 4.26 8.97
CA CYS A 31 -2.33 5.54 9.13
C CYS A 31 -2.99 6.38 10.22
N ILE A 32 -2.18 6.86 11.17
CA ILE A 32 -2.64 7.74 12.27
C ILE A 32 -2.27 9.22 12.05
N GLY A 33 -1.89 9.60 10.83
CA GLY A 33 -1.47 10.97 10.51
C GLY A 33 -0.03 11.33 10.89
N VAL A 34 0.75 10.37 11.40
CA VAL A 34 2.19 10.53 11.64
C VAL A 34 2.97 10.01 10.45
N CYS A 35 3.74 10.90 9.81
CA CYS A 35 4.59 10.58 8.66
C CYS A 35 6.07 10.77 9.02
N ARG A 36 6.60 9.88 9.86
CA ARG A 36 8.02 9.85 10.23
C ARG A 36 8.50 8.41 10.25
N ILE A 37 9.57 8.14 9.51
CA ILE A 37 10.26 6.85 9.52
C ILE A 37 11.30 6.88 10.64
N ASP A 38 11.39 5.80 11.43
CA ASP A 38 12.50 5.59 12.35
C ASP A 38 13.68 5.03 11.55
N ASP A 39 14.82 5.74 11.59
CA ASP A 39 16.00 5.43 10.79
C ASP A 39 16.64 4.08 11.17
N ARG A 40 16.30 3.53 12.33
CA ARG A 40 16.84 2.24 12.81
C ARG A 40 16.06 1.06 12.28
N SER A 41 14.73 1.12 12.33
CA SER A 41 13.81 0.06 11.89
C SER A 41 13.41 0.17 10.43
N GLY A 42 13.52 1.36 9.83
CA GLY A 42 13.02 1.63 8.48
C GLY A 42 11.50 1.69 8.40
N TRP A 43 10.80 1.76 9.52
CA TRP A 43 9.33 1.75 9.60
C TRP A 43 8.78 3.08 10.10
N CYS A 44 7.56 3.40 9.69
CA CYS A 44 6.82 4.55 10.20
C CYS A 44 6.50 4.36 11.69
N ILE A 45 6.88 5.34 12.52
CA ILE A 45 6.66 5.27 13.98
C ILE A 45 5.19 5.25 14.39
N GLY A 46 4.28 5.67 13.49
CA GLY A 46 2.85 5.68 13.74
C GLY A 46 2.13 4.42 13.26
N CYS A 47 2.33 4.04 11.99
CA CYS A 47 1.60 2.92 11.37
C CYS A 47 2.45 1.68 11.11
N PHE A 48 3.75 1.70 11.44
CA PHE A 48 4.70 0.58 11.31
C PHE A 48 4.90 0.05 9.88
N ARG A 49 4.35 0.74 8.88
CA ARG A 49 4.61 0.47 7.47
C ARG A 49 5.95 1.05 7.05
N ASN A 50 6.62 0.39 6.12
CA ASN A 50 7.74 0.96 5.39
C ASN A 50 7.28 1.92 4.28
N ILE A 51 8.22 2.59 3.61
CA ILE A 51 7.91 3.58 2.58
C ILE A 51 7.17 2.97 1.37
N ASP A 52 7.54 1.77 0.95
CA ASP A 52 6.96 1.13 -0.24
C ASP A 52 5.52 0.66 0.05
N GLU A 53 5.28 0.10 1.24
CA GLU A 53 3.93 -0.24 1.72
C GLU A 53 3.02 0.99 1.83
N ILE A 54 3.57 2.16 2.18
CA ILE A 54 2.82 3.42 2.21
C ILE A 54 2.44 3.85 0.78
N ARG A 55 3.37 3.77 -0.16
CA ARG A 55 3.17 4.14 -1.57
C ARG A 55 2.15 3.23 -2.25
N GLU A 56 2.25 1.93 -2.00
CA GLU A 56 1.48 0.92 -2.71
C GLU A 56 0.09 0.68 -2.11
N TRP A 57 -0.18 1.14 -0.89
CA TRP A 57 -1.45 0.89 -0.18
C TRP A 57 -2.71 1.07 -1.04
N MET A 58 -2.77 2.16 -1.81
CA MET A 58 -3.94 2.52 -2.62
C MET A 58 -4.15 1.64 -3.86
N ILE A 59 -3.12 0.89 -4.27
CA ILE A 59 -3.15 0.01 -5.45
C ILE A 59 -3.04 -1.47 -5.06
N MET A 60 -2.65 -1.80 -3.83
CA MET A 60 -2.69 -3.16 -3.30
C MET A 60 -4.11 -3.73 -3.38
N PRO A 61 -4.28 -5.00 -3.78
CA PRO A 61 -5.54 -5.72 -3.66
C PRO A 61 -6.05 -5.75 -2.20
N PRO A 62 -7.38 -5.79 -1.97
CA PRO A 62 -7.97 -5.89 -0.64
C PRO A 62 -7.39 -7.02 0.23
N ALA A 63 -7.13 -8.19 -0.36
CA ALA A 63 -6.58 -9.34 0.36
C ALA A 63 -5.15 -9.09 0.88
N GLU A 64 -4.31 -8.40 0.08
CA GLU A 64 -2.95 -8.05 0.48
C GLU A 64 -2.95 -6.99 1.59
N ARG A 65 -3.86 -6.01 1.52
CA ARG A 65 -4.01 -5.03 2.61
C ARG A 65 -4.35 -5.70 3.93
N HIS A 66 -5.22 -6.71 3.94
CA HIS A 66 -5.53 -7.48 5.15
C HIS A 66 -4.30 -8.21 5.69
N ARG A 67 -3.55 -8.89 4.81
CA ARG A 67 -2.30 -9.59 5.20
C ARG A 67 -1.29 -8.63 5.81
N LEU A 68 -1.07 -7.49 5.15
CA LEU A 68 -0.19 -6.44 5.65
C LEU A 68 -0.64 -5.95 7.03
N LEU A 69 -1.94 -5.73 7.26
CA LEU A 69 -2.42 -5.33 8.59
C LEU A 69 -2.10 -6.36 9.68
N GLU A 70 -2.16 -7.66 9.38
CA GLU A 70 -1.75 -8.70 10.34
C GLU A 70 -0.24 -8.68 10.59
N GLU A 71 0.58 -8.53 9.55
CA GLU A 71 2.04 -8.37 9.70
C GLU A 71 2.38 -7.16 10.56
N LEU A 72 1.70 -6.02 10.37
CA LEU A 72 1.92 -4.82 11.17
C LEU A 72 1.58 -5.02 12.66
N LYS A 73 0.64 -5.92 12.99
CA LYS A 73 0.40 -6.29 14.40
C LYS A 73 1.60 -7.04 14.97
N GLN A 74 2.18 -7.96 14.20
CA GLN A 74 3.37 -8.72 14.61
C GLN A 74 4.61 -7.82 14.75
N ARG A 75 4.84 -6.90 13.81
CA ARG A 75 5.92 -5.90 13.86
C ARG A 75 5.80 -5.02 15.10
N ARG A 76 4.58 -4.61 15.46
CA ARG A 76 4.32 -3.85 16.69
C ARG A 76 4.64 -4.64 17.96
N ALA A 77 4.25 -5.91 18.00
CA ALA A 77 4.52 -6.77 19.15
C ALA A 77 6.01 -7.04 19.37
N SER A 78 6.78 -7.17 18.28
CA SER A 78 8.23 -7.43 18.31
C SER A 78 9.07 -6.21 18.66
N GLN A 79 8.51 -4.99 18.58
CA GLN A 79 9.18 -3.74 19.00
C GLN A 79 9.05 -3.46 20.51
N SER A 80 8.45 -4.36 21.30
CA SER A 80 8.47 -4.25 22.77
C SER A 80 9.92 -4.34 23.29
N PRO A 81 10.33 -3.49 24.24
CA PRO A 81 11.72 -3.05 24.42
C PRO A 81 12.71 -4.06 25.06
N ALA A 82 12.52 -5.37 24.94
CA ALA A 82 13.40 -6.35 25.59
C ALA A 82 14.70 -6.69 24.83
N ALA A 83 14.85 -6.36 23.54
CA ALA A 83 16.06 -6.73 22.80
C ALA A 83 16.48 -5.67 21.76
N ALA A 84 17.56 -4.99 22.11
CA ALA A 84 18.37 -4.07 21.35
C ALA A 84 18.51 -4.34 19.83
N HIS A 85 18.17 -3.31 19.06
CA HIS A 85 19.04 -2.57 18.12
C HIS A 85 20.18 -3.35 17.43
N GLY A 86 19.95 -3.76 16.18
CA GLY A 86 20.97 -4.27 15.29
C GLY A 86 20.64 -3.96 13.82
N ALA A 87 21.63 -3.44 13.10
CA ALA A 87 21.58 -2.86 11.76
C ALA A 87 21.04 -3.79 10.66
N GLY A 88 20.40 -3.23 9.64
CA GLY A 88 20.07 -3.96 8.42
C GLY A 88 19.49 -3.13 7.28
N SER A 89 20.31 -2.81 6.28
CA SER A 89 19.92 -2.40 4.93
C SER A 89 18.68 -3.14 4.44
N HIS A 90 17.68 -2.42 3.93
CA HIS A 90 16.59 -3.03 3.19
C HIS A 90 16.87 -2.90 1.69
N PRO A 91 17.25 -3.98 0.98
CA PRO A 91 17.09 -4.03 -0.46
C PRO A 91 15.59 -4.20 -0.73
N GLY A 92 14.95 -3.14 -1.21
CA GLY A 92 13.59 -3.20 -1.71
C GLY A 92 13.52 -4.11 -2.93
N ALA A 93 13.10 -5.35 -2.71
CA ALA A 93 12.69 -6.26 -3.77
C ALA A 93 11.20 -6.55 -3.59
N ALA A 94 10.37 -5.70 -4.21
CA ALA A 94 9.00 -6.07 -4.52
C ALA A 94 9.03 -7.27 -5.48
N PRO A 95 8.19 -8.31 -5.30
CA PRO A 95 7.94 -9.23 -6.39
C PRO A 95 7.32 -8.44 -7.55
N ALA A 96 7.96 -8.51 -8.71
CA ALA A 96 7.51 -7.87 -9.93
C ALA A 96 6.04 -8.25 -10.20
N VAL A 97 5.13 -7.29 -10.00
CA VAL A 97 3.78 -7.37 -10.53
C VAL A 97 3.91 -7.23 -12.05
N LYS A 98 3.86 -8.36 -12.75
CA LYS A 98 3.86 -8.36 -14.22
C LYS A 98 2.63 -7.58 -14.69
N PRO A 99 2.76 -6.63 -15.63
CA PRO A 99 1.61 -6.12 -16.35
C PRO A 99 1.25 -7.17 -17.39
N ASP A 100 0.21 -7.96 -17.14
CA ASP A 100 -0.23 -9.00 -18.06
C ASP A 100 -1.75 -8.95 -18.11
N GLU A 101 -2.42 -8.88 -19.24
CA GLU A 101 -2.03 -8.69 -20.62
C GLU A 101 -3.35 -8.34 -21.29
N LYS A 102 -3.31 -7.42 -22.26
CA LYS A 102 -4.47 -7.07 -23.07
C LYS A 102 -4.84 -8.29 -23.92
N GLN A 103 -5.66 -9.20 -23.41
CA GLN A 103 -6.10 -10.36 -24.18
C GLN A 103 -7.42 -10.07 -24.90
N LYS A 104 -7.24 -9.78 -26.20
CA LYS A 104 -8.18 -9.82 -27.34
C LYS A 104 -9.13 -8.65 -27.54
#